data_AF-T1DQ78-F1
#
_entry.id   AF-T1DQ78-F1
#
_cell.length_a   1.000
_cell.length_b   1.000
_cell.length_c   1.000
_cell.angle_alpha   90.00
_cell.angle_beta   90.00
_cell.angle_gamma   90.00
#
_symmetry.space_group_name_H-M   'P 1'
#
loop_
_entity.id
_entity.type
_entity.pdbx_description
1 polymer ?
#
loop_
_entity_poly.entity_id
_entity_poly.type
_entity_poly.pdbx_seq_one_letter_code
_entity_poly.pdbx_strand_id
1 'polypeptide(L)'
;MSSISAFYRDKVVFVTGGTGFIGKIVVEKLLRTCEVKEVILMVREKKNTQPEQRIKTLCSSPIFERLAKKNPELSGENPGDRG
;
A
#
# COMPACT_ATOMS: atom_id res chain seq x y z
N MET A 1 -0.84 0.44 22.15
CA MET A 1 -0.92 -0.29 20.87
C MET A 1 -2.01 -1.32 20.96
N SER A 2 -2.76 -1.59 19.87
CA SER A 2 -3.76 -2.68 19.87
C SER A 2 -3.09 -4.04 19.73
N SER A 3 -3.75 -5.12 20.18
CA SER A 3 -3.29 -6.50 19.98
C SER A 3 -3.05 -6.84 18.50
N ILE A 4 -3.86 -6.28 17.61
CA ILE A 4 -3.72 -6.42 16.15
C ILE A 4 -2.44 -5.74 15.65
N SER A 5 -2.17 -4.50 16.08
CA SER A 5 -0.96 -3.76 15.67
C SER A 5 0.31 -4.50 16.14
N ALA A 6 0.32 -4.99 17.39
CA ALA A 6 1.42 -5.79 17.91
C ALA A 6 1.60 -7.12 17.15
N PHE A 7 0.51 -7.75 16.72
CA PHE A 7 0.59 -9.00 15.95
C PHE A 7 1.24 -8.81 14.58
N TYR A 8 1.01 -7.67 13.91
CA TYR A 8 1.49 -7.43 12.54
C TYR A 8 2.83 -6.69 12.47
N ARG A 9 3.29 -6.13 13.59
CA ARG A 9 4.56 -5.41 13.68
C ARG A 9 5.72 -6.24 13.12
N ASP A 10 6.55 -5.61 12.30
CA ASP A 10 7.75 -6.16 11.66
C ASP A 10 7.52 -7.40 10.76
N LYS A 11 6.25 -7.75 10.48
CA LYS A 11 5.91 -8.85 9.56
C LYS A 11 5.88 -8.40 8.11
N VAL A 12 6.14 -9.35 7.22
CA VAL A 12 5.86 -9.24 5.78
C VAL A 12 4.46 -9.84 5.54
N VAL A 13 3.56 -9.06 4.96
CA VAL A 13 2.15 -9.46 4.77
C VAL A 13 1.83 -9.55 3.28
N PHE A 14 1.43 -10.74 2.82
CA PHE A 14 0.93 -10.94 1.46
C PHE A 14 -0.59 -10.69 1.40
N VAL A 15 -1.02 -9.76 0.54
CA VAL A 15 -2.42 -9.36 0.41
C VAL A 15 -2.93 -9.65 -0.99
N THR A 16 -4.01 -10.42 -1.07
CA THR A 16 -4.80 -10.61 -2.29
C THR A 16 -6.00 -9.67 -2.32
N GLY A 17 -6.46 -9.29 -3.51
CA GLY A 17 -7.59 -8.35 -3.63
C GLY A 17 -7.32 -6.94 -3.10
N GLY A 18 -6.06 -6.57 -2.83
CA GLY A 18 -5.66 -5.31 -2.21
C GLY A 18 -6.01 -4.05 -3.03
N THR A 19 -6.30 -4.19 -4.31
CA THR A 19 -6.79 -3.10 -5.17
C THR A 19 -8.30 -2.86 -5.08
N GLY A 20 -9.05 -3.75 -4.43
CA GLY A 20 -10.50 -3.63 -4.25
C GLY A 20 -10.87 -2.58 -3.20
N PHE A 21 -12.16 -2.27 -3.07
CA PHE A 21 -12.65 -1.23 -2.16
C PHE A 21 -12.23 -1.45 -0.70
N ILE A 22 -12.43 -2.66 -0.16
CA ILE A 22 -12.01 -2.99 1.21
C ILE A 22 -10.51 -3.28 1.27
N GLY A 23 -9.97 -3.96 0.25
CA GLY A 23 -8.56 -4.33 0.19
C GLY A 23 -7.63 -3.14 0.38
N LYS A 24 -7.92 -2.01 -0.28
CA LYS A 24 -7.09 -0.80 -0.14
C LYS A 24 -7.13 -0.19 1.27
N ILE A 25 -8.26 -0.31 1.96
CA ILE A 25 -8.40 0.15 3.36
C ILE A 25 -7.52 -0.71 4.27
N VAL A 26 -7.53 -2.03 4.07
CA VAL A 26 -6.69 -2.96 4.83
C VAL A 26 -5.21 -2.67 4.61
N VAL A 27 -4.79 -2.48 3.35
CA VAL A 27 -3.40 -2.12 3.00
C VAL A 27 -2.99 -0.82 3.69
N GLU A 28 -3.83 0.23 3.63
CA GLU A 28 -3.56 1.50 4.30
C GLU A 28 -3.40 1.35 5.81
N LYS A 29 -4.25 0.53 6.45
CA LYS A 29 -4.20 0.29 7.89
C LYS A 29 -2.97 -0.49 8.33
N LEU A 30 -2.59 -1.51 7.57
CA LEU A 30 -1.36 -2.27 7.80
C LEU A 30 -0.16 -1.33 7.79
N LEU A 31 -0.03 -0.51 6.74
CA LEU A 31 1.08 0.43 6.56
C LEU A 31 1.07 1.56 7.60
N ARG A 32 -0.09 2.20 7.86
CA ARG A 32 -0.13 3.39 8.72
C ARG A 32 -0.06 3.08 10.21
N THR A 33 -0.67 1.98 10.66
CA THR A 33 -0.92 1.72 12.09
C THR A 33 -0.36 0.41 12.63
N CYS A 34 -0.01 -0.55 11.78
CA CYS A 34 0.46 -1.85 12.23
C CYS A 34 1.98 -2.01 12.17
N GLU A 35 2.73 -0.99 11.70
CA GLU A 35 4.20 -1.02 11.63
C GLU A 35 4.72 -2.32 10.99
N VAL A 36 4.03 -2.78 9.95
CA VAL A 36 4.46 -3.94 9.15
C VAL A 36 5.80 -3.62 8.49
N LYS A 37 6.64 -4.63 8.31
CA LYS A 37 7.89 -4.49 7.57
C LYS A 37 7.63 -4.24 6.09
N GLU A 38 6.69 -4.99 5.51
CA GLU A 38 6.38 -4.92 4.08
C GLU A 38 4.98 -5.46 3.78
N VAL A 39 4.32 -4.89 2.76
CA VAL A 39 3.08 -5.42 2.19
C VAL A 39 3.32 -5.82 0.74
N ILE A 40 3.15 -7.09 0.43
CA ILE A 40 3.26 -7.64 -0.93
C ILE A 40 1.86 -7.76 -1.52
N LEU A 41 1.60 -7.12 -2.66
CA LEU A 41 0.28 -7.08 -3.29
C LEU A 41 0.21 -7.97 -4.52
N MET A 42 -0.75 -8.90 -4.55
CA MET A 42 -1.08 -9.63 -5.76
C MET A 42 -2.01 -8.81 -6.65
N VAL A 43 -1.46 -8.30 -7.75
CA VAL A 43 -2.18 -7.49 -8.73
C VAL A 43 -2.34 -8.27 -10.02
N ARG A 44 -3.59 -8.57 -10.38
CA ARG A 44 -3.91 -9.15 -11.68
C ARG A 44 -3.82 -8.10 -12.78
N GLU A 45 -3.35 -8.50 -13.95
CA GLU A 45 -3.53 -7.72 -15.15
C GLU A 45 -5.03 -7.61 -15.51
N LYS A 46 -5.43 -6.47 -16.07
CA LYS A 46 -6.78 -6.28 -16.65
C LYS A 46 -6.56 -5.83 -18.09
N LYS A 47 -7.47 -6.19 -19.02
CA LYS A 47 -7.39 -5.71 -20.41
C LYS A 47 -7.13 -4.19 -20.41
N ASN A 48 -6.01 -3.80 -21.01
CA ASN A 48 -5.55 -2.42 -21.17
C ASN A 48 -4.99 -1.74 -19.90
N THR A 49 -4.56 -2.46 -18.86
CA THR A 49 -3.90 -1.83 -17.71
C THR A 49 -2.83 -2.74 -17.10
N GLN A 50 -1.58 -2.28 -17.15
CA GLN A 50 -0.44 -2.97 -16.55
C GLN A 50 -0.51 -2.95 -15.01
N PRO A 51 0.00 -3.98 -14.30
CA PRO A 51 -0.01 -4.04 -12.83
C PRO A 51 0.57 -2.79 -12.15
N GLU A 52 1.65 -2.21 -12.68
CA GLU A 52 2.34 -1.03 -12.15
C GLU A 52 1.41 0.18 -12.18
N GLN A 53 0.66 0.36 -13.27
CA GLN A 53 -0.31 1.44 -13.38
C GLN A 53 -1.44 1.27 -12.35
N ARG A 54 -1.87 0.03 -12.08
CA ARG A 54 -2.88 -0.25 -11.06
C ARG A 54 -2.37 0.06 -9.65
N ILE A 55 -1.08 -0.20 -9.38
CA ILE A 55 -0.42 0.21 -8.13
C ILE A 55 -0.35 1.73 -8.03
N LYS A 56 0.08 2.43 -9.09
CA LYS A 56 0.08 3.91 -9.11
C LYS A 56 -1.30 4.49 -8.79
N THR A 57 -2.34 4.00 -9.46
CA THR A 57 -3.74 4.40 -9.20
C THR A 57 -4.17 4.09 -7.76
N LEU A 58 -3.75 2.95 -7.19
CA LEU A 58 -4.03 2.60 -5.81
C LEU A 58 -3.41 3.62 -4.85
N CYS A 59 -2.12 3.93 -5.02
CA CYS A 59 -1.38 4.87 -4.19
C CYS A 59 -1.89 6.33 -4.32
N SER A 60 -2.39 6.71 -5.49
CA SER A 60 -3.03 8.02 -5.70
C SER A 60 -4.45 8.12 -5.10
N SER A 61 -5.00 7.06 -4.51
CA SER A 61 -6.32 7.11 -3.89
C SER A 61 -6.31 7.98 -2.63
N PRO A 62 -7.33 8.84 -2.40
CA PRO A 62 -7.39 9.75 -1.24
C PRO A 62 -7.20 9.07 0.13
N ILE A 63 -7.49 7.78 0.21
CA ILE A 63 -7.30 7.02 1.45
C ILE A 63 -5.83 6.97 1.91
N PHE A 64 -4.88 7.05 0.98
CA PHE A 64 -3.45 7.00 1.26
C PHE A 64 -2.85 8.39 1.58
N GLU A 65 -3.61 9.48 1.50
CA GLU A 65 -3.09 10.83 1.80
C GLU A 65 -2.50 10.94 3.23
N ARG A 66 -3.14 10.28 4.20
CA ARG A 66 -2.63 10.25 5.58
C ARG A 66 -1.33 9.46 5.69
N LEU A 67 -1.19 8.39 4.92
CA LEU A 67 0.03 7.60 4.87
C LEU A 67 1.15 8.40 4.21
N ALA A 68 0.89 9.06 3.08
CA ALA A 68 1.85 9.91 2.38
C ALA A 68 2.36 11.07 3.26
N LYS A 69 1.47 11.70 4.06
CA LYS A 69 1.87 12.73 5.04
C LYS A 69 2.77 12.18 6.16
N LYS A 70 2.61 10.91 6.52
CA LYS A 70 3.43 10.25 7.56
C LYS A 70 4.77 9.76 7.00
N ASN A 71 4.80 9.38 5.73
CA ASN A 71 5.97 8.85 5.04
C ASN A 71 6.10 9.50 3.64
N PRO A 72 6.77 10.66 3.53
CA PRO A 72 6.91 11.38 2.28
C PRO A 72 7.61 10.55 1.19
N GLU A 73 8.52 9.64 1.54
CA GLU A 73 9.16 8.74 0.56
C GLU A 73 8.19 7.75 -0.12
N LEU A 74 6.96 7.58 0.38
CA LEU A 74 5.93 6.74 -0.26
C LEU A 74 5.11 7.49 -1.33
N SER A 75 5.31 8.80 -1.50
CA SER A 75 4.57 9.59 -2.48
C SER A 75 5.09 9.39 -3.91
N GLY A 76 5.00 8.16 -4.41
CA GLY A 76 4.91 7.86 -5.85
C GLY A 76 6.08 8.21 -6.77
N GLU A 77 7.17 8.80 -6.29
CA GLU A 77 8.38 9.01 -7.09
C GLU A 77 9.27 7.77 -7.03
N ASN A 78 9.55 7.15 -8.18
CA ASN A 78 10.62 6.16 -8.20
C ASN A 78 11.95 6.88 -7.97
N PRO A 79 12.93 6.24 -7.31
CA PRO A 79 14.27 6.81 -7.17
C PRO A 79 14.94 7.23 -8.49
N GLY A 80 14.48 6.71 -9.64
CA GLY A 80 14.92 7.07 -10.99
C GLY A 80 14.08 8.13 -11.72
N ASP A 81 13.01 8.66 -11.10
CA ASP A 81 12.21 9.77 -11.63
C ASP A 81 12.73 11.15 -11.15
N ARG A 82 13.76 11.16 -10.29
CA ARG A 82 14.51 12.37 -9.92
C ARG A 82 15.60 12.60 -10.97
N GLY A 83 15.39 13.60 -11.82
CA GLY A 83 16.40 14.11 -12.74
C GLY A 83 17.62 14.67 -12.02
#